data_AF-A0A6V7KVY0-F1
#
_entry.id   AF-A0A6V7KVY0-F1
#
_cell.length_a   1.000
_cell.length_b   1.000
_cell.length_c   1.000
_cell.angle_alpha   90.00
_cell.angle_beta   90.00
_cell.angle_gamma   90.00
#
_symmetry.space_group_name_H-M   'P 1'
#
loop_
_entity.id
_entity.type
_entity.pdbx_description
1 polymer ?
#
loop_
_entity_poly.entity_id
_entity_poly.type
_entity_poly.pdbx_seq_one_letter_code
_entity_poly.pdbx_strand_id
1 'polypeptide(L)' 'ADLAERGASETSSVVVETVQKLSKTKKDVPQLPKFKSDASKVTSKGMGLKKAYMGKQNQFTVNAGDA' A
#
# COMPACT_ATOMS: atom_id res chain seq x y z
N ALA A 1 32.97 10.09 -9.76
CA ALA A 1 31.58 10.39 -10.16
C ALA A 1 30.69 9.76 -9.12
N ASP A 2 29.84 10.60 -8.55
CA ASP A 2 29.24 10.50 -7.22
C ASP A 2 28.29 9.31 -7.03
N LEU A 3 28.29 8.78 -5.81
CA LEU A 3 27.48 7.66 -5.33
C LEU A 3 25.99 8.04 -5.39
N ALA A 4 25.34 7.82 -6.53
CA ALA A 4 23.90 7.66 -6.55
C ALA A 4 23.61 6.25 -6.01
N GLU A 5 23.57 6.10 -4.68
CA GLU A 5 22.86 5.00 -4.03
C GLU A 5 21.45 5.01 -4.62
N ARG A 6 21.20 4.09 -5.54
CA ARG A 6 19.93 3.91 -6.22
C ARG A 6 18.96 3.51 -5.11
N GLY A 7 18.33 4.51 -4.49
CA GLY A 7 17.42 4.33 -3.37
C GLY A 7 16.51 3.16 -3.70
N ALA A 8 16.41 2.22 -2.75
CA ALA A 8 15.81 0.91 -2.95
C ALA A 8 14.60 1.02 -3.90
N SER A 9 14.64 0.29 -5.02
CA SER A 9 13.52 0.22 -5.95
C SER A 9 12.39 -0.52 -5.25
N GLU A 10 11.58 0.21 -4.49
CA GLU A 10 10.44 -0.30 -3.76
C GLU A 10 9.30 -0.54 -4.76
N THR A 11 9.24 -1.75 -5.29
CA THR A 11 8.14 -2.21 -6.14
C THR A 11 7.17 -3.01 -5.29
N SER A 12 6.06 -2.39 -4.87
CA SER A 12 4.96 -3.13 -4.24
C SER A 12 4.04 -3.70 -5.31
N SER A 13 3.96 -5.03 -5.43
CA SER A 13 2.97 -5.71 -6.26
C SER A 13 1.83 -6.24 -5.40
N VAL A 14 0.59 -6.01 -5.83
CA VAL A 14 -0.61 -6.62 -5.24
C VAL A 14 -1.23 -7.49 -6.31
N VAL A 15 -1.24 -8.81 -6.08
CA VAL A 15 -1.94 -9.74 -6.97
C VAL A 15 -3.42 -9.70 -6.59
N VAL A 16 -4.25 -9.17 -7.48
CA VAL A 16 -5.70 -9.15 -7.31
C VAL A 16 -6.29 -10.18 -8.24
N GLU A 17 -6.82 -11.27 -7.68
CA GLU A 17 -7.68 -12.18 -8.43
C GLU A 17 -9.04 -11.51 -8.63
N THR A 18 -9.42 -11.29 -9.88
CA THR A 18 -10.72 -10.72 -10.22
C THR A 18 -11.81 -11.76 -9.99
N VAL A 19 -12.49 -11.69 -8.85
CA VAL A 19 -13.77 -12.37 -8.69
C VAL A 19 -14.83 -11.63 -9.52
N GLN A 20 -15.62 -12.38 -10.29
CA GLN A 20 -16.68 -11.80 -11.13
C GLN A 20 -17.63 -10.97 -10.26
N LYS A 21 -17.79 -9.69 -10.60
CA LYS A 21 -18.70 -8.77 -9.91
C LYS A 21 -20.14 -9.10 -10.32
N LEU A 22 -20.70 -10.14 -9.70
CA LEU A 22 -22.11 -10.50 -9.87
C LEU A 22 -22.96 -9.40 -9.22
N SER A 23 -23.82 -8.77 -10.04
CA SER A 23 -24.75 -7.72 -9.65
C SER A 23 -25.61 -8.17 -8.45
N LYS A 24 -25.98 -7.20 -7.58
CA LYS A 24 -26.68 -7.35 -6.29
C LYS A 24 -28.10 -7.97 -6.37
N THR A 25 -28.42 -8.72 -7.42
CA THR A 25 -29.80 -9.15 -7.72
C THR A 25 -30.08 -10.61 -7.38
N LYS A 26 -29.11 -11.41 -6.92
CA LYS A 26 -29.37 -12.84 -6.59
C LYS A 26 -28.76 -13.23 -5.24
N LYS A 27 -29.53 -13.96 -4.43
CA LYS A 27 -29.23 -14.36 -3.04
C LYS A 27 -28.06 -15.35 -2.89
N ASP A 28 -27.44 -15.80 -3.99
CA ASP A 28 -26.34 -16.77 -4.02
C ASP A 28 -25.06 -16.17 -4.61
N VAL A 29 -24.57 -15.08 -4.03
CA VAL A 29 -23.22 -14.57 -4.33
C VAL A 29 -22.23 -15.26 -3.37
N PRO A 30 -21.18 -15.95 -3.84
CA PRO A 30 -20.13 -16.43 -2.94
C PRO A 30 -19.59 -15.21 -2.17
N GLN A 31 -19.66 -15.27 -0.84
CA GLN A 31 -19.20 -14.16 -0.01
C GLN A 31 -17.72 -13.94 -0.30
N LEU A 32 -17.37 -12.77 -0.83
CA LEU A 32 -15.98 -12.36 -0.89
C LEU A 32 -15.39 -12.45 0.52
N PRO A 33 -14.14 -12.94 0.67
CA PRO A 33 -13.49 -12.94 1.96
C PRO A 33 -13.50 -11.52 2.52
N LYS A 34 -14.20 -11.35 3.65
CA LYS A 34 -14.12 -10.12 4.43
C LYS A 34 -12.82 -10.15 5.20
N PHE A 35 -11.83 -9.45 4.68
CA PHE A 35 -10.60 -9.19 5.42
C PHE A 35 -10.95 -8.28 6.61
N LYS A 36 -10.63 -8.73 7.82
CA LYS A 36 -10.77 -7.92 9.03
C LYS A 36 -9.49 -7.10 9.20
N SER A 37 -9.38 -6.03 8.42
CA SER A 37 -8.29 -5.06 8.57
C SER A 37 -8.79 -3.79 9.25
N ASP A 38 -7.98 -3.27 10.17
CA ASP A 38 -8.17 -2.02 10.90
C ASP A 38 -7.14 -1.00 10.40
N ALA A 39 -7.61 -0.09 9.54
CA ALA A 39 -6.78 0.96 8.95
C ALA A 39 -6.15 1.88 10.01
N SER A 40 -6.71 1.95 11.22
CA SER A 40 -6.17 2.75 12.33
C SER A 40 -4.84 2.21 12.85
N LYS A 41 -4.53 0.94 12.56
CA LYS A 41 -3.27 0.28 12.98
C LYS A 41 -2.14 0.46 11.98
N VAL A 42 -2.43 0.97 10.78
CA VAL A 42 -1.41 1.33 9.80
C VAL A 42 -0.63 2.52 10.34
N THR A 43 0.70 2.40 10.39
CA THR A 43 1.57 3.51 10.81
C THR A 43 2.47 3.94 9.66
N SER A 44 2.74 5.24 9.58
CA SER A 44 3.66 5.79 8.58
C SER A 44 4.61 6.80 9.22
N LYS A 45 5.87 6.78 8.80
CA LYS A 45 6.93 7.62 9.38
C LYS A 45 7.98 7.99 8.34
N GLY A 46 8.64 9.13 8.53
CA GLY A 46 9.74 9.57 7.67
C GLY A 46 9.73 11.07 7.44
N MET A 47 10.89 11.64 7.11
CA MET A 47 11.03 13.07 6.83
C MET A 47 10.23 13.49 5.60
N GLY A 48 10.06 12.59 4.63
CA GLY A 48 9.32 12.88 3.42
C GLY A 48 7.81 13.07 3.58
N LEU A 49 7.25 12.74 4.74
CA LEU A 49 5.87 13.09 5.12
C LEU A 49 5.77 14.49 5.73
N LYS A 50 6.88 15.06 6.21
CA LYS A 50 6.90 16.38 6.86
C LYS A 50 7.23 17.49 5.87
N LYS A 51 8.28 17.28 5.05
CA LYS A 51 8.77 18.29 4.12
C LYS A 51 9.59 17.66 3.00
N ALA A 52 9.34 18.11 1.77
CA ALA A 52 10.15 17.76 0.60
C ALA A 52 11.18 18.86 0.30
N TYR A 53 12.34 18.45 -0.25
CA TYR A 53 13.40 19.36 -0.68
C TYR A 53 13.71 19.13 -2.16
N MET A 54 13.87 20.22 -2.91
CA MET A 54 14.22 20.15 -4.32
C MET A 54 15.57 19.45 -4.52
N GLY A 55 15.65 18.55 -5.49
CA GLY A 55 16.86 17.79 -5.79
C GLY A 55 17.25 16.72 -4.77
N LYS A 56 16.39 16.42 -3.78
CA LYS A 56 16.60 15.32 -2.83
C LYS A 56 15.50 14.28 -2.95
N GLN A 57 15.88 13.01 -2.78
CA GLN A 57 14.92 11.91 -2.73
C GLN A 57 14.02 12.06 -1.48
N ASN A 58 12.70 12.04 -1.70
CA ASN A 58 11.72 12.11 -0.64
C ASN A 58 11.42 10.69 -0.13
N GLN A 59 11.71 10.40 1.14
CA GLN A 59 11.59 9.05 1.70
C GLN A 59 10.68 8.99 2.92
N PHE A 60 9.85 7.96 2.97
CA PHE A 60 9.05 7.56 4.13
C PHE A 60 8.77 6.05 4.10
N THR A 61 8.38 5.50 5.24
CA THR A 61 8.07 4.08 5.43
C THR A 61 6.66 3.92 5.96
N VAL A 62 5.96 2.89 5.48
CA VAL A 62 4.63 2.49 5.96
C VAL A 62 4.72 1.09 6.55
N ASN A 63 4.16 0.90 7.75
CA ASN A 63 3.99 -0.41 8.37
C ASN A 63 2.50 -0.76 8.40
N ALA A 64 2.14 -1.85 7.73
CA ALA A 64 0.79 -2.42 7.67
C ALA A 64 0.75 -3.88 8.17
N GLY A 65 1.77 -4.34 8.91
CA GLY A 65 1.84 -5.71 9.40
C GLY A 65 0.75 -6.05 10.42
N ASP A 66 0.31 -5.06 11.20
CA ASP A 66 -0.75 -5.20 12.21
C ASP A 66 -2.12 -4.72 11.72
N ALA A 67 -2.24 -4.36 10.43
CA ALA A 67 -3.44 -3.81 9.82
C ALA A 67 -4.54 -4.87 9.68
#